data_AF-A0A939UN25-F1
#
_entry.id   AF-A0A939UN25-F1
#
_cell.length_a   1.000
_cell.length_b   1.000
_cell.length_c   1.000
_cell.angle_alpha   90.00
_cell.angle_beta   90.00
_cell.angle_gamma   90.00
#
_symmetry.space_group_name_H-M   'P 1'
#
loop_
_entity.id
_entity.type
_entity.pdbx_description
1 polymer ?
#
loop_
_entity_poly.entity_id
_entity_poly.type
_entity_poly.pdbx_seq_one_letter_code
_entity_poly.pdbx_strand_id
1 'polypeptide(L)'
;MKRISNQLMDFAIANRDLQGPGTLSFLWSADLHYQRRDNNAWGAQPELLEEVCSIAGLADVDFMTVAGDLVNGYYDLTNQKRDLFELCRLLRERCKAPLMLTMGNHDDNAWYSSGEASRKDYGGAEHVLCKERWHSIALGGSIDDFVYDEANPWGGWYYKDFRRPKIRVIVLTTTDLPYIENPDKSLRYYGQWTYGFRQQQLEWLAAKGLRFDEEGWAVITVTHVSYAALALAIPGEKLPYNHEIVCGLIDCFRRGAAGSFEGTNPD
;
A
#
# COMPACT_ATOMS: atom_id res chain seq x y z
N MET A 1 15.23 24.65 5.75
CA MET A 1 15.88 23.47 5.14
C MET A 1 16.97 22.99 6.08
N LYS A 2 16.78 21.83 6.71
CA LYS A 2 17.88 21.13 7.38
C LYS A 2 18.91 20.77 6.32
N ARG A 3 20.20 20.84 6.67
CA ARG A 3 21.28 20.43 5.76
C ARG A 3 21.20 18.92 5.59
N ILE A 4 20.95 18.44 4.37
CA ILE A 4 21.02 17.01 4.03
C ILE A 4 22.43 16.53 4.39
N SER A 5 22.55 15.39 5.06
CA SER A 5 23.86 14.86 5.46
C SER A 5 24.69 14.52 4.21
N ASN A 6 26.01 14.70 4.28
CA ASN A 6 26.89 14.34 3.16
C ASN A 6 26.74 12.85 2.79
N GLN A 7 26.48 11.98 3.79
CA GLN A 7 26.24 10.55 3.57
C GLN A 7 25.02 10.27 2.68
N LEU A 8 23.92 11.00 2.87
CA LEU A 8 22.72 10.83 2.03
C LEU A 8 22.96 11.31 0.60
N MET A 9 23.76 12.37 0.44
CA MET A 9 24.15 12.86 -0.88
C MET A 9 25.05 11.85 -1.60
N ASP A 10 26.05 11.30 -0.91
CA ASP A 10 26.96 10.30 -1.47
C ASP A 10 26.20 9.02 -1.86
N PHE A 11 25.26 8.58 -1.02
CA PHE A 11 24.36 7.46 -1.35
C PHE A 11 23.53 7.74 -2.61
N ALA A 12 22.93 8.93 -2.71
CA ALA A 12 22.12 9.31 -3.85
C ALA A 12 22.93 9.35 -5.16
N ILE A 13 24.15 9.89 -5.12
CA ILE A 13 25.07 9.91 -6.26
C ILE A 13 25.45 8.49 -6.66
N ALA A 14 25.87 7.66 -5.71
CA ALA A 14 26.23 6.27 -5.98
C ALA A 14 25.06 5.47 -6.57
N ASN A 15 23.83 5.73 -6.14
CA ASN A 15 22.64 5.11 -6.72
C ASN A 15 22.45 5.53 -8.18
N ARG A 16 22.55 6.83 -8.47
CA ARG A 16 22.42 7.37 -9.84
C ARG A 16 23.45 6.80 -10.80
N ASP A 17 24.67 6.56 -10.33
CA ASP A 17 25.74 5.97 -11.15
C ASP A 17 25.47 4.49 -11.53
N LEU A 18 24.59 3.80 -10.80
CA LEU A 18 24.16 2.43 -11.11
C LEU A 18 22.96 2.37 -12.07
N GLN A 19 22.28 3.51 -12.28
CA GLN A 19 21.09 3.57 -13.11
C GLN A 19 21.44 3.56 -14.60
N GLY A 20 20.56 2.95 -15.39
CA GLY A 20 20.68 2.91 -16.84
C GLY A 20 19.36 2.56 -17.52
N PRO A 21 19.37 2.45 -18.87
CA PRO A 21 18.17 2.19 -19.67
C PRO A 21 17.36 0.94 -19.27
N GLY A 22 18.03 -0.08 -18.73
CA GLY A 22 17.42 -1.36 -18.34
C GLY A 22 17.23 -1.54 -16.84
N THR A 23 17.41 -0.49 -16.04
CA THR A 23 17.23 -0.56 -14.58
C THR A 23 15.93 0.13 -14.16
N LEU A 24 15.39 -0.30 -13.03
CA LEU A 24 14.32 0.40 -12.31
C LEU A 24 14.83 0.70 -10.89
N SER A 25 14.92 1.96 -10.51
CA SER A 25 15.31 2.39 -9.16
C SER A 25 14.09 2.90 -8.40
N PHE A 26 13.98 2.53 -7.13
CA PHE A 26 12.83 2.94 -6.32
C PHE A 26 13.20 3.07 -4.85
N LEU A 27 12.42 3.87 -4.12
CA LEU A 27 12.45 3.91 -2.67
C LEU A 27 11.25 3.15 -2.11
N TRP A 28 11.52 2.34 -1.08
CA TRP A 28 10.51 1.62 -0.33
C TRP A 28 10.42 2.16 1.10
N SER A 29 9.21 2.49 1.53
CA SER A 29 8.88 2.84 2.91
C SER A 29 7.57 2.14 3.29
N ALA A 30 7.29 2.01 4.58
CA ALA A 30 6.05 1.46 5.14
C ALA A 30 5.90 2.02 6.57
N ASP A 31 4.72 1.86 7.16
CA ASP A 31 4.49 2.10 8.59
C ASP A 31 4.92 3.50 9.03
N LEU A 32 4.57 4.50 8.20
CA LEU A 32 4.82 5.89 8.55
C LEU A 32 4.03 6.26 9.81
N HIS A 33 2.84 5.69 9.98
CA HIS A 33 1.91 5.98 11.08
C HIS A 33 1.84 7.49 11.34
N TYR A 34 1.71 8.27 10.26
CA TYR A 34 1.77 9.72 10.34
C TYR A 34 0.74 10.22 11.35
N GLN A 35 1.21 11.10 12.20
CA GLN A 35 0.42 11.84 13.15
C GLN A 35 0.99 13.24 13.25
N ARG A 36 0.12 14.21 13.43
CA ARG A 36 0.58 15.57 13.70
C ARG A 36 1.11 15.73 15.11
N ARG A 37 1.94 16.76 15.27
CA ARG A 37 2.69 17.09 16.50
C ARG A 37 1.83 17.36 17.74
N ASP A 38 0.52 17.53 17.60
CA ASP A 38 -0.38 17.73 18.72
C ASP A 38 -0.55 16.47 19.59
N ASN A 39 -0.15 15.29 19.10
CA ASN A 39 -0.28 14.04 19.84
C ASN A 39 1.06 13.31 19.98
N ASN A 40 1.72 13.42 21.14
CA ASN A 40 2.86 12.58 21.50
C ASN A 40 2.47 11.09 21.46
N ALA A 41 3.10 10.28 20.60
CA ALA A 41 3.79 9.07 21.07
C ALA A 41 4.49 8.20 19.98
N TRP A 42 3.97 7.94 18.78
CA TRP A 42 4.55 6.84 17.95
C TRP A 42 4.35 6.95 16.42
N GLY A 43 4.62 8.10 15.79
CA GLY A 43 4.40 8.27 14.34
C GLY A 43 5.35 9.22 13.63
N ALA A 44 5.52 9.02 12.31
CA ALA A 44 6.35 9.85 11.46
C ALA A 44 5.95 11.32 11.58
N GLN A 45 6.93 12.13 11.98
CA GLN A 45 6.77 13.57 12.02
C GLN A 45 7.02 14.17 10.63
N PRO A 46 6.49 15.38 10.33
CA PRO A 46 6.71 16.04 9.04
C PRO A 46 8.18 16.13 8.61
N GLU A 47 9.13 16.17 9.56
CA GLU A 47 10.56 16.19 9.27
C GLU A 47 11.09 14.89 8.66
N LEU A 48 10.59 13.72 9.10
CA LEU A 48 10.98 12.43 8.51
C LEU A 48 10.53 12.35 7.05
N LEU A 49 9.34 12.90 6.75
CA LEU A 49 8.84 12.98 5.38
C LEU A 49 9.72 13.87 4.49
N GLU A 50 10.26 14.97 5.02
CA GLU A 50 11.20 15.83 4.28
C GLU A 50 12.47 15.06 3.90
N GLU A 51 13.04 14.28 4.83
CA GLU A 51 14.24 13.49 4.57
C GLU A 51 13.97 12.39 3.54
N VAL A 52 12.92 11.59 3.72
CA VAL A 52 12.56 10.51 2.79
C VAL A 52 12.28 11.05 1.37
N CYS A 53 11.49 12.11 1.26
CA CYS A 53 11.17 12.71 -0.03
C CYS A 53 12.38 13.37 -0.70
N SER A 54 13.31 13.95 0.10
CA SER A 54 14.53 14.54 -0.44
C SER A 54 15.44 13.49 -1.06
N ILE A 55 15.56 12.30 -0.46
CA ILE A 55 16.33 11.20 -1.03
C ILE A 55 15.75 10.77 -2.37
N ALA A 56 14.42 10.69 -2.50
CA ALA A 56 13.77 10.31 -3.76
C ALA A 56 14.20 11.22 -4.93
N GLY A 57 14.18 12.53 -4.69
CA GLY A 57 14.60 13.52 -5.68
C GLY A 57 16.12 13.56 -5.92
N LEU A 58 16.94 13.33 -4.89
CA LEU A 58 18.40 13.34 -5.04
C LEU A 58 18.93 12.10 -5.77
N ALA A 59 18.34 10.94 -5.50
CA ALA A 59 18.69 9.67 -6.11
C ALA A 59 18.02 9.48 -7.49
N ASP A 60 17.16 10.40 -7.92
CA ASP A 60 16.48 10.37 -9.23
C ASP A 60 15.76 9.02 -9.47
N VAL A 61 14.98 8.58 -8.48
CA VAL A 61 14.31 7.26 -8.55
C VAL A 61 13.08 7.28 -9.45
N ASP A 62 12.79 6.15 -10.09
CA ASP A 62 11.63 5.99 -10.98
C ASP A 62 10.29 6.06 -10.24
N PHE A 63 10.25 5.63 -8.98
CA PHE A 63 9.11 5.82 -8.08
C PHE A 63 9.51 5.72 -6.61
N MET A 64 8.64 6.23 -5.74
CA MET A 64 8.67 5.94 -4.30
C MET A 64 7.37 5.24 -3.92
N THR A 65 7.46 4.22 -3.08
CA THR A 65 6.29 3.56 -2.50
C THR A 65 6.23 3.72 -1.00
N VAL A 66 5.01 3.88 -0.48
CA VAL A 66 4.69 3.71 0.94
C VAL A 66 3.71 2.55 1.05
N ALA A 67 4.20 1.43 1.58
CA ALA A 67 3.54 0.14 1.59
C ALA A 67 2.53 -0.01 2.75
N GLY A 68 1.65 0.98 2.92
CA GLY A 68 0.58 0.96 3.94
C GLY A 68 0.98 1.59 5.26
N ASP A 69 -0.02 1.65 6.15
CA ASP A 69 0.03 2.32 7.45
C ASP A 69 0.55 3.74 7.32
N LEU A 70 -0.12 4.46 6.42
CA LEU A 70 0.10 5.87 6.15
C LEU A 70 -0.19 6.69 7.43
N VAL A 71 -1.29 6.39 8.12
CA VAL A 71 -1.70 7.08 9.36
C VAL A 71 -1.77 6.13 10.55
N ASN A 72 -1.82 6.69 11.76
CA ASN A 72 -1.65 5.92 13.00
C ASN A 72 -2.90 5.10 13.43
N GLY A 73 -4.11 5.41 12.94
CA GLY A 73 -5.31 4.63 13.27
C GLY A 73 -5.83 4.75 14.71
N TYR A 74 -5.28 5.65 15.54
CA TYR A 74 -5.67 5.84 16.95
C TYR A 74 -6.74 6.92 17.20
N TYR A 75 -7.16 7.64 16.15
CA TYR A 75 -8.03 8.81 16.32
C TYR A 75 -9.39 8.59 15.70
N ASP A 76 -10.36 9.43 16.06
CA ASP A 76 -11.65 9.43 15.38
C ASP A 76 -11.49 9.66 13.87
N LEU A 77 -12.54 9.28 13.12
CA LEU A 77 -12.56 9.36 11.68
C LEU A 77 -12.27 10.77 11.11
N THR A 78 -12.62 11.83 11.85
CA THR A 78 -12.36 13.21 11.41
C THR A 78 -10.87 13.51 11.45
N ASN A 79 -10.22 13.15 12.55
CA ASN A 79 -8.79 13.30 12.73
C ASN A 79 -7.99 12.40 11.79
N GLN A 80 -8.40 11.13 11.63
CA GLN A 80 -7.84 10.20 10.65
C GLN A 80 -7.85 10.79 9.22
N LYS A 81 -9.02 11.26 8.76
CA LYS A 81 -9.16 11.87 7.42
C LYS A 81 -8.25 13.08 7.26
N ARG A 82 -8.13 13.88 8.31
CA ARG A 82 -7.32 15.10 8.32
C ARG A 82 -5.82 14.77 8.21
N ASP A 83 -5.36 13.77 8.96
CA ASP A 83 -3.96 13.32 8.95
C ASP A 83 -3.60 12.64 7.63
N LEU A 84 -4.49 11.80 7.09
CA LEU A 84 -4.28 11.15 5.80
C LEU A 84 -4.19 12.20 4.68
N PHE A 85 -5.09 13.18 4.68
CA PHE A 85 -5.05 14.27 3.71
C PHE A 85 -3.76 15.08 3.80
N GLU A 86 -3.33 15.44 5.01
CA GLU A 86 -2.10 16.20 5.21
C GLU A 86 -0.85 15.42 4.80
N LEU A 87 -0.74 14.14 5.19
CA LEU A 87 0.35 13.28 4.77
C LEU A 87 0.43 13.17 3.24
N CYS A 88 -0.68 12.80 2.59
CA CYS A 88 -0.68 12.61 1.14
C CYS A 88 -0.38 13.92 0.41
N ARG A 89 -0.84 15.07 0.93
CA ARG A 89 -0.45 16.40 0.42
C ARG A 89 1.07 16.63 0.58
N LEU A 90 1.62 16.39 1.76
CA LEU A 90 3.06 16.57 2.03
C LEU A 90 3.93 15.67 1.16
N LEU A 91 3.56 14.40 0.99
CA LEU A 91 4.24 13.47 0.10
C LEU A 91 4.24 14.00 -1.34
N ARG A 92 3.09 14.42 -1.86
CA ARG A 92 2.97 14.96 -3.22
C ARG A 92 3.75 16.26 -3.43
N GLU A 93 3.78 17.14 -2.42
CA GLU A 93 4.52 18.41 -2.51
C GLU A 93 6.04 18.23 -2.44
N ARG A 94 6.50 17.21 -1.71
CA ARG A 94 7.93 17.04 -1.38
C ARG A 94 8.61 15.96 -2.22
N CYS A 95 7.91 14.88 -2.55
CA CYS A 95 8.46 13.80 -3.36
C CYS A 95 8.30 14.14 -4.84
N LYS A 96 9.41 14.16 -5.56
CA LYS A 96 9.44 14.48 -7.00
C LYS A 96 9.28 13.25 -7.89
N ALA A 97 9.38 12.05 -7.31
CA ALA A 97 9.15 10.80 -8.02
C ALA A 97 7.66 10.41 -7.95
N PRO A 98 7.14 9.66 -8.94
CA PRO A 98 5.85 8.99 -8.86
C PRO A 98 5.62 8.30 -7.50
N LEU A 99 4.43 8.49 -6.93
CA LEU A 99 4.08 7.95 -5.61
C LEU A 99 3.12 6.77 -5.74
N MET A 100 3.57 5.60 -5.30
CA MET A 100 2.77 4.37 -5.27
C MET A 100 2.38 4.04 -3.83
N LEU A 101 1.12 4.24 -3.46
CA LEU A 101 0.62 4.06 -2.10
C LEU A 101 -0.32 2.86 -2.04
N THR A 102 -0.18 2.04 -1.01
CA THR A 102 -1.19 1.01 -0.66
C THR A 102 -1.80 1.34 0.70
N MET A 103 -2.97 0.76 0.96
CA MET A 103 -3.63 0.82 2.24
C MET A 103 -3.05 -0.24 3.18
N GLY A 104 -2.73 0.14 4.42
CA GLY A 104 -2.45 -0.76 5.54
C GLY A 104 -3.64 -0.94 6.48
N ASN A 105 -3.45 -1.65 7.59
CA ASN A 105 -4.53 -1.91 8.54
C ASN A 105 -4.92 -0.72 9.42
N HIS A 106 -4.09 0.30 9.51
CA HIS A 106 -4.40 1.51 10.27
C HIS A 106 -5.12 2.57 9.44
N ASP A 107 -5.18 2.41 8.11
CA ASP A 107 -5.52 3.52 7.20
C ASP A 107 -7.01 3.76 7.01
N ASP A 108 -7.86 2.77 7.28
CA ASP A 108 -9.31 2.88 7.13
C ASP A 108 -10.05 3.19 8.44
N ASN A 109 -9.35 3.34 9.55
CA ASN A 109 -9.90 3.62 10.87
C ASN A 109 -10.73 2.46 11.48
N ALA A 110 -10.71 1.26 10.88
CA ALA A 110 -11.40 0.11 11.44
C ALA A 110 -10.85 -0.27 12.82
N TRP A 111 -9.54 -0.17 13.03
CA TRP A 111 -8.94 -0.45 14.34
C TRP A 111 -9.45 0.48 15.44
N TYR A 112 -9.59 1.79 15.17
CA TYR A 112 -10.25 2.70 16.12
C TYR A 112 -11.69 2.32 16.39
N SER A 113 -12.45 1.98 15.34
CA SER A 113 -13.86 1.58 15.44
C SER A 113 -14.06 0.32 16.29
N SER A 114 -13.06 -0.56 16.38
CA SER A 114 -13.09 -1.76 17.24
C SER A 114 -13.17 -1.50 18.74
N GLY A 115 -12.90 -0.27 19.18
CA GLY A 115 -12.81 0.07 20.61
C GLY A 115 -11.42 -0.16 21.23
N GLU A 116 -10.56 -0.97 20.60
CA GLU A 116 -9.24 -1.31 21.15
C GLU A 116 -8.27 -0.13 21.11
N ALA A 117 -8.17 0.58 19.98
CA ALA A 117 -7.29 1.73 19.85
C ALA A 117 -7.79 2.96 20.64
N SER A 118 -9.10 3.18 20.63
CA SER A 118 -9.78 4.31 21.28
C SER A 118 -9.92 4.15 22.80
N ARG A 119 -9.79 2.92 23.31
CA ARG A 119 -10.17 2.51 24.68
C ARG A 119 -11.62 2.88 25.03
N LYS A 120 -12.48 2.98 24.02
CA LYS A 120 -13.89 3.39 24.08
C LYS A 120 -14.67 2.77 22.91
N ASP A 121 -15.78 2.09 23.19
CA ASP A 121 -16.64 1.52 22.15
C ASP A 121 -17.39 2.63 21.40
N TYR A 122 -16.77 3.14 20.33
CA TYR A 122 -17.43 4.07 19.40
C TYR A 122 -18.23 3.30 18.33
N GLY A 123 -17.73 2.14 17.88
CA GLY A 123 -18.46 1.07 17.16
C GLY A 123 -19.02 1.42 15.76
N GLY A 124 -18.76 0.58 14.76
CA GLY A 124 -19.52 0.57 13.50
C GLY A 124 -18.86 1.15 12.27
N ALA A 125 -19.47 0.85 11.11
CA ALA A 125 -18.94 1.19 9.80
C ALA A 125 -18.95 2.70 9.53
N GLU A 126 -19.76 3.47 10.27
CA GLU A 126 -19.80 4.94 10.23
C GLU A 126 -18.48 5.58 10.69
N HIS A 127 -17.68 4.87 11.47
CA HIS A 127 -16.36 5.31 11.92
C HIS A 127 -15.23 4.84 11.01
N VAL A 128 -15.54 4.14 9.92
CA VAL A 128 -14.56 3.65 8.94
C VAL A 128 -14.50 4.56 7.73
N LEU A 129 -13.30 4.76 7.21
CA LEU A 129 -13.05 5.43 5.95
C LEU A 129 -13.26 4.43 4.81
N CYS A 130 -14.35 4.57 4.05
CA CYS A 130 -14.58 3.69 2.90
C CYS A 130 -13.47 3.81 1.85
N LYS A 131 -13.28 2.74 1.06
CA LYS A 131 -12.20 2.63 0.06
C LYS A 131 -12.23 3.73 -0.99
N GLU A 132 -13.41 4.12 -1.45
CA GLU A 132 -13.58 5.27 -2.37
C GLU A 132 -13.01 6.56 -1.80
N ARG A 133 -13.27 6.83 -0.52
CA ARG A 133 -12.77 8.04 0.12
C ARG A 133 -11.27 7.96 0.38
N TRP A 134 -10.76 6.80 0.82
CA TRP A 134 -9.33 6.60 0.95
C TRP A 134 -8.63 6.79 -0.40
N HIS A 135 -9.10 6.14 -1.46
CA HIS A 135 -8.57 6.24 -2.81
C HIS A 135 -8.56 7.70 -3.28
N SER A 136 -9.65 8.42 -3.08
CA SER A 136 -9.75 9.84 -3.47
C SER A 136 -8.71 10.72 -2.77
N ILE A 137 -8.35 10.43 -1.51
CA ILE A 137 -7.38 11.21 -0.75
C ILE A 137 -5.93 10.78 -1.09
N ALA A 138 -5.69 9.47 -1.07
CA ALA A 138 -4.36 8.88 -1.27
C ALA A 138 -3.91 8.98 -2.72
N LEU A 139 -4.78 8.62 -3.67
CA LEU A 139 -4.48 8.47 -5.09
C LEU A 139 -5.14 9.55 -5.98
N GLY A 140 -6.19 10.23 -5.52
CA GLY A 140 -6.99 11.19 -6.30
C GLY A 140 -6.29 12.50 -6.71
N GLY A 141 -4.98 12.60 -6.52
CA GLY A 141 -4.13 13.68 -7.05
C GLY A 141 -2.87 13.19 -7.75
N SER A 142 -2.69 11.86 -7.91
CA SER A 142 -1.56 11.30 -8.65
C SER A 142 -1.80 11.48 -10.15
N ILE A 143 -0.86 12.15 -10.82
CA ILE A 143 -0.85 12.39 -12.28
C ILE A 143 -0.26 11.15 -13.01
N ASP A 144 -0.24 10.00 -12.34
CA ASP A 144 0.46 8.82 -12.81
C ASP A 144 -0.43 7.97 -13.71
N ASP A 145 0.16 7.38 -14.76
CA ASP A 145 -0.44 6.38 -15.65
C ASP A 145 -0.72 5.04 -14.94
N PHE A 146 -1.43 5.08 -13.81
CA PHE A 146 -1.87 3.91 -13.09
C PHE A 146 -3.05 3.25 -13.80
N VAL A 147 -2.99 1.92 -13.88
CA VAL A 147 -4.06 1.11 -14.44
C VAL A 147 -4.82 0.42 -13.32
N TYR A 148 -6.10 0.74 -13.22
CA TYR A 148 -7.04 0.19 -12.25
C TYR A 148 -7.95 -0.87 -12.90
N ASP A 149 -8.79 -1.52 -12.11
CA ASP A 149 -9.98 -2.20 -12.63
C ASP A 149 -11.06 -1.16 -12.95
N GLU A 150 -11.56 -1.16 -14.19
CA GLU A 150 -12.64 -0.28 -14.62
C GLU A 150 -13.94 -0.50 -13.83
N ALA A 151 -14.17 -1.72 -13.35
CA ALA A 151 -15.39 -2.06 -12.61
C ALA A 151 -15.36 -1.56 -11.16
N ASN A 152 -14.19 -1.20 -10.61
CA ASN A 152 -14.07 -0.72 -9.24
C ASN A 152 -12.81 0.16 -9.06
N PRO A 153 -12.64 1.29 -9.76
CA PRO A 153 -11.38 2.05 -9.75
C PRO A 153 -10.87 2.43 -8.34
N TRP A 154 -11.75 2.40 -7.35
CA TRP A 154 -11.54 2.70 -5.94
C TRP A 154 -10.96 1.56 -5.08
N GLY A 155 -10.72 0.37 -5.63
CA GLY A 155 -10.37 -0.83 -4.86
C GLY A 155 -9.04 -0.79 -4.11
N GLY A 156 -8.17 0.19 -4.38
CA GLY A 156 -6.88 0.39 -3.70
C GLY A 156 -5.70 -0.36 -4.32
N TRP A 157 -5.93 -1.05 -5.42
CA TRP A 157 -5.01 -1.92 -6.14
C TRP A 157 -4.86 -1.58 -7.63
N TYR A 158 -3.65 -1.57 -8.14
CA TYR A 158 -3.40 -1.04 -9.47
C TYR A 158 -2.02 -1.45 -9.92
N TYR A 159 -1.66 -1.15 -11.17
CA TYR A 159 -0.28 -1.30 -11.61
C TYR A 159 0.23 -0.09 -12.38
N LYS A 160 1.55 0.02 -12.46
CA LYS A 160 2.27 0.91 -13.38
C LYS A 160 3.27 0.10 -14.21
N ASP A 161 3.29 0.37 -15.51
CA ASP A 161 4.23 -0.24 -16.43
C ASP A 161 5.44 0.66 -16.67
N PHE A 162 6.62 0.13 -16.37
CA PHE A 162 7.90 0.71 -16.74
C PHE A 162 8.40 -0.01 -18.00
N ARG A 163 7.93 0.48 -19.15
CA ARG A 163 8.12 -0.19 -20.46
C ARG A 163 9.59 -0.36 -20.84
N ARG A 164 10.45 0.61 -20.50
CA ARG A 164 11.86 0.60 -20.88
C ARG A 164 12.63 -0.57 -20.22
N PRO A 165 12.55 -0.79 -18.89
CA PRO A 165 13.10 -1.99 -18.27
C PRO A 165 12.19 -3.23 -18.38
N LYS A 166 10.98 -3.12 -18.97
CA LYS A 166 9.94 -4.16 -18.99
C LYS A 166 9.60 -4.69 -17.59
N ILE A 167 9.32 -3.77 -16.66
CA ILE A 167 8.89 -4.11 -15.29
C ILE A 167 7.50 -3.56 -15.03
N ARG A 168 6.59 -4.39 -14.54
CA ARG A 168 5.31 -3.96 -14.00
C ARG A 168 5.36 -3.97 -12.48
N VAL A 169 5.00 -2.84 -11.87
CA VAL A 169 4.82 -2.75 -10.42
C VAL A 169 3.33 -2.85 -10.12
N ILE A 170 2.91 -3.89 -9.40
CA ILE A 170 1.52 -4.19 -9.03
C ILE A 170 1.35 -3.91 -7.54
N VAL A 171 0.45 -2.99 -7.20
CA VAL A 171 0.02 -2.71 -5.84
C VAL A 171 -1.21 -3.55 -5.54
N LEU A 172 -1.15 -4.36 -4.48
CA LEU A 172 -2.24 -5.19 -3.99
C LEU A 172 -2.63 -4.76 -2.57
N THR A 173 -3.91 -4.78 -2.29
CA THR A 173 -4.46 -4.40 -0.98
C THR A 173 -4.79 -5.67 -0.19
N THR A 174 -4.04 -5.93 0.88
CA THR A 174 -4.25 -7.09 1.78
C THR A 174 -5.31 -6.84 2.84
N THR A 175 -5.76 -5.61 2.97
CA THR A 175 -6.92 -5.18 3.77
C THR A 175 -8.14 -4.99 2.87
N ASP A 176 -8.20 -5.71 1.75
CA ASP A 176 -9.32 -5.65 0.82
C ASP A 176 -10.50 -6.44 1.38
N LEU A 177 -11.09 -5.93 2.47
CA LEU A 177 -12.17 -6.57 3.22
C LEU A 177 -13.50 -5.88 2.95
N PRO A 178 -14.64 -6.57 3.12
CA PRO A 178 -15.95 -5.94 3.13
C PRO A 178 -16.25 -5.32 4.50
N TYR A 179 -16.90 -4.16 4.51
CA TYR A 179 -17.38 -3.50 5.73
C TYR A 179 -18.77 -4.04 6.11
N ILE A 180 -18.80 -5.24 6.68
CA ILE A 180 -20.04 -5.91 7.11
C ILE A 180 -20.26 -5.64 8.60
N GLU A 181 -21.41 -5.05 8.95
CA GLU A 181 -21.82 -4.87 10.33
C GLU A 181 -22.51 -6.12 10.88
N ASN A 182 -22.17 -6.48 12.11
CA ASN A 182 -22.93 -7.40 12.95
C ASN A 182 -24.20 -6.69 13.50
N PRO A 183 -25.18 -7.44 14.06
CA PRO A 183 -26.37 -6.84 14.66
C PRO A 183 -26.10 -5.82 15.78
N ASP A 184 -24.96 -5.93 16.46
CA ASP A 184 -24.50 -5.04 17.53
C ASP A 184 -23.71 -3.82 17.02
N LYS A 185 -23.69 -3.59 15.70
CA LYS A 185 -22.91 -2.57 15.00
C LYS A 185 -21.41 -2.78 14.98
N SER A 186 -20.84 -3.81 15.62
CA SER A 186 -19.42 -4.13 15.40
C SER A 186 -19.17 -4.56 13.95
N LEU A 187 -17.94 -4.42 13.46
CA LEU A 187 -17.57 -4.96 12.15
C LEU A 187 -17.27 -6.44 12.29
N ARG A 188 -17.71 -7.23 11.31
CA ARG A 188 -17.30 -8.63 11.18
C ARG A 188 -15.79 -8.77 10.95
N TYR A 189 -15.22 -7.81 10.21
CA TYR A 189 -13.82 -7.79 9.85
C TYR A 189 -13.18 -6.45 10.15
N TYR A 190 -12.09 -6.51 10.91
CA TYR A 190 -11.24 -5.37 11.22
C TYR A 190 -9.87 -5.60 10.58
N GLY A 191 -9.37 -4.62 9.83
CA GLY A 191 -8.07 -4.70 9.15
C GLY A 191 -6.91 -5.02 10.09
N GLN A 192 -6.98 -4.61 11.36
CA GLN A 192 -5.94 -4.88 12.37
C GLN A 192 -5.64 -6.38 12.56
N TRP A 193 -6.65 -7.23 12.40
CA TRP A 193 -6.52 -8.66 12.66
C TRP A 193 -6.94 -9.51 11.48
N THR A 194 -7.49 -8.93 10.42
CA THR A 194 -8.02 -9.68 9.29
C THR A 194 -7.36 -9.20 8.03
N TYR A 195 -6.87 -10.13 7.23
CA TYR A 195 -6.23 -9.85 5.95
C TYR A 195 -6.75 -10.83 4.91
N GLY A 196 -6.90 -10.36 3.68
CA GLY A 196 -7.42 -11.14 2.58
C GLY A 196 -7.59 -10.29 1.34
N PHE A 197 -7.83 -10.98 0.24
CA PHE A 197 -8.09 -10.39 -1.07
C PHE A 197 -9.53 -10.73 -1.46
N ARG A 198 -10.37 -9.76 -1.87
CA ARG A 198 -11.69 -10.11 -2.43
C ARG A 198 -11.52 -10.77 -3.78
N GLN A 199 -12.52 -11.57 -4.17
CA GLN A 199 -12.56 -12.25 -5.46
C GLN A 199 -12.25 -11.31 -6.63
N GLN A 200 -12.84 -10.10 -6.64
CA GLN A 200 -12.58 -9.11 -7.69
C GLN A 200 -11.09 -8.76 -7.84
N GLN A 201 -10.35 -8.60 -6.73
CA GLN A 201 -8.91 -8.35 -6.79
C GLN A 201 -8.14 -9.52 -7.39
N LEU A 202 -8.49 -10.75 -7.01
CA LEU A 202 -7.83 -11.97 -7.49
C LEU A 202 -8.10 -12.19 -8.99
N GLU A 203 -9.35 -12.00 -9.41
CA GLU A 203 -9.75 -12.09 -10.82
C GLU A 203 -9.06 -11.01 -11.65
N TRP A 204 -9.03 -9.76 -11.16
CA TRP A 204 -8.32 -8.67 -11.81
C TRP A 204 -6.82 -8.96 -11.92
N LEU A 205 -6.19 -9.49 -10.87
CA LEU A 205 -4.77 -9.87 -10.90
C LEU A 205 -4.51 -10.93 -11.97
N ALA A 206 -5.34 -11.96 -12.07
CA ALA A 206 -5.19 -13.05 -13.04
C ALA A 206 -5.51 -12.64 -14.49
N ALA A 207 -6.52 -11.78 -14.67
CA ALA A 207 -7.04 -11.39 -15.99
C ALA A 207 -6.36 -10.14 -16.56
N LYS A 208 -5.81 -9.27 -15.72
CA LYS A 208 -5.22 -7.99 -16.14
C LYS A 208 -3.84 -7.75 -15.54
N GLY A 209 -3.69 -7.86 -14.22
CA GLY A 209 -2.43 -7.56 -13.53
C GLY A 209 -1.23 -8.38 -14.02
N LEU A 210 -1.41 -9.69 -14.20
CA LEU A 210 -0.38 -10.63 -14.66
C LEU A 210 -0.48 -11.00 -16.15
N ARG A 211 -1.29 -10.26 -16.92
CA ARG A 211 -1.40 -10.44 -18.37
C ARG A 211 -0.56 -9.39 -19.11
N PHE A 212 0.21 -9.87 -20.07
CA PHE A 212 1.11 -9.08 -20.90
C PHE A 212 0.92 -9.47 -22.36
N ASP A 213 0.94 -8.47 -23.24
CA ASP A 213 0.85 -8.67 -24.69
C ASP A 213 2.20 -9.05 -25.32
N GLU A 214 3.28 -8.90 -24.55
CA GLU A 214 4.66 -9.16 -24.98
C GLU A 214 5.39 -10.02 -23.95
N GLU A 215 6.37 -10.79 -24.41
CA GLU A 215 7.29 -11.53 -23.54
C GLU A 215 8.36 -10.62 -22.91
N GLY A 216 9.03 -11.16 -21.88
CA GLY A 216 10.19 -10.54 -21.23
C GLY A 216 9.89 -9.55 -20.11
N TRP A 217 8.66 -9.56 -19.58
CA TRP A 217 8.28 -8.72 -18.45
C TRP A 217 8.66 -9.36 -17.12
N ALA A 218 9.12 -8.53 -16.17
CA ALA A 218 9.21 -8.87 -14.76
C ALA A 218 8.13 -8.14 -13.96
N VAL A 219 7.79 -8.69 -12.79
CA VAL A 219 6.76 -8.14 -11.90
C VAL A 219 7.35 -7.87 -10.52
N ILE A 220 7.03 -6.71 -9.97
CA ILE A 220 7.22 -6.37 -8.55
C ILE A 220 5.83 -6.22 -7.93
N THR A 221 5.58 -6.90 -6.83
CA THR A 221 4.33 -6.77 -6.07
C THR A 221 4.57 -5.96 -4.81
N VAL A 222 3.68 -5.01 -4.54
CA VAL A 222 3.68 -4.16 -3.33
C VAL A 222 2.43 -4.46 -2.52
N THR A 223 2.61 -4.86 -1.27
CA THR A 223 1.54 -5.20 -0.32
C THR A 223 1.91 -4.68 1.05
N HIS A 224 0.91 -4.33 1.87
CA HIS A 224 1.16 -4.00 3.27
C HIS A 224 1.52 -5.25 4.08
N VAL A 225 0.59 -6.21 4.18
CA VAL A 225 0.88 -7.51 4.81
C VAL A 225 1.41 -8.48 3.77
N SER A 226 2.53 -9.12 4.06
CA SER A 226 3.12 -10.09 3.12
C SER A 226 2.18 -11.28 2.90
N TYR A 227 1.89 -11.62 1.63
CA TYR A 227 1.22 -12.88 1.29
C TYR A 227 2.19 -14.07 1.21
N ALA A 228 3.51 -13.81 1.31
CA ALA A 228 4.57 -14.78 1.15
C ALA A 228 5.38 -15.03 2.43
N ALA A 229 4.94 -14.51 3.59
CA ALA A 229 5.71 -14.55 4.85
C ALA A 229 6.12 -15.96 5.30
N LEU A 230 5.30 -16.99 5.03
CA LEU A 230 5.67 -18.40 5.30
C LEU A 230 6.82 -18.90 4.42
N ALA A 231 6.89 -18.48 3.15
CA ALA A 231 8.03 -18.78 2.29
C ALA A 231 9.32 -18.05 2.74
N LEU A 232 9.16 -16.96 3.50
CA LEU A 232 10.23 -16.17 4.09
C LEU A 232 10.56 -16.56 5.54
N ALA A 233 9.87 -17.56 6.11
CA ALA A 233 10.04 -18.05 7.48
C ALA A 233 9.98 -16.96 8.57
N ILE A 234 9.16 -15.93 8.40
CA ILE A 234 9.01 -14.84 9.38
C ILE A 234 8.06 -15.30 10.50
N PRO A 235 8.53 -15.55 11.74
CA PRO A 235 7.68 -16.07 12.80
C PRO A 235 6.69 -15.00 13.29
N GLY A 236 5.41 -15.38 13.44
CA GLY A 236 4.39 -14.54 14.09
C GLY A 236 3.60 -13.61 13.17
N GLU A 237 3.92 -13.53 11.87
CA GLU A 237 3.08 -12.78 10.93
C GLU A 237 1.78 -13.53 10.60
N LYS A 238 0.66 -12.81 10.70
CA LYS A 238 -0.64 -13.32 10.25
C LYS A 238 -0.75 -13.11 8.75
N LEU A 239 -0.83 -14.21 8.01
CA LEU A 239 -1.02 -14.15 6.56
C LEU A 239 -2.46 -13.77 6.18
N PRO A 240 -2.65 -13.18 4.99
CA PRO A 240 -3.96 -13.11 4.35
C PRO A 240 -4.60 -14.50 4.23
N TYR A 241 -5.92 -14.60 4.47
CA TYR A 241 -6.63 -15.89 4.49
C TYR A 241 -6.45 -16.71 3.22
N ASN A 242 -6.40 -16.04 2.07
CA ASN A 242 -6.29 -16.62 0.74
C ASN A 242 -4.96 -16.27 0.06
N HIS A 243 -3.88 -16.18 0.84
CA HIS A 243 -2.54 -15.82 0.36
C HIS A 243 -1.99 -16.84 -0.65
N GLU A 244 -2.36 -18.11 -0.53
CA GLU A 244 -1.95 -19.20 -1.41
C GLU A 244 -2.43 -19.03 -2.84
N ILE A 245 -3.59 -18.39 -3.05
CA ILE A 245 -4.08 -18.05 -4.39
C ILE A 245 -3.13 -17.07 -5.06
N VAL A 246 -2.73 -16.01 -4.35
CA VAL A 246 -1.78 -15.01 -4.89
C VAL A 246 -0.42 -15.65 -5.16
N CYS A 247 0.10 -16.45 -4.24
CA CYS A 247 1.33 -17.22 -4.45
C CYS A 247 1.24 -18.11 -5.70
N GLY A 248 0.12 -18.82 -5.88
CA GLY A 248 -0.13 -19.67 -7.03
C GLY A 248 -0.18 -18.91 -8.35
N LEU A 249 -0.87 -17.77 -8.38
CA LEU A 249 -0.94 -16.89 -9.55
C LEU A 249 0.44 -16.36 -9.96
N ILE A 250 1.24 -15.90 -8.99
CA ILE A 250 2.61 -15.43 -9.23
C ILE A 250 3.51 -16.56 -9.72
N ASP A 251 3.37 -17.76 -9.16
CA ASP A 251 4.15 -18.92 -9.59
C ASP A 251 3.76 -19.43 -10.99
N CYS A 252 2.48 -19.33 -11.35
CA CYS A 252 2.01 -19.56 -12.73
C CYS A 252 2.63 -18.55 -13.70
N PHE A 253 2.60 -17.26 -13.37
CA PHE A 253 3.28 -16.23 -14.16
C PHE A 253 4.78 -16.52 -14.32
N ARG A 254 5.47 -16.81 -13.21
CA ARG A 254 6.91 -17.10 -13.19
C ARG A 254 7.29 -18.28 -14.09
N ARG A 255 6.45 -19.32 -14.16
CA ARG A 255 6.70 -20.53 -14.93
C ARG A 255 6.15 -20.47 -16.36
N GLY A 256 5.43 -19.41 -16.73
CA GLY A 256 4.68 -19.35 -17.99
C GLY A 256 3.59 -20.41 -18.07
N ALA A 257 3.01 -20.81 -16.94
CA ALA A 257 2.04 -21.89 -16.83
C ALA A 257 0.61 -21.35 -16.62
N ALA A 258 -0.39 -22.05 -17.15
CA ALA A 258 -1.78 -21.83 -16.78
C ALA A 258 -2.10 -22.53 -15.45
N GLY A 259 -3.04 -21.97 -14.68
CA GLY A 259 -3.50 -22.54 -13.43
C GLY A 259 -4.91 -22.06 -13.09
N SER A 260 -5.59 -22.83 -12.24
CA SER A 260 -6.84 -22.45 -11.60
C SER A 260 -6.66 -22.70 -10.11
N PHE A 261 -7.12 -21.75 -9.30
CA PHE A 261 -6.93 -21.75 -7.86
C PHE A 261 -8.28 -21.47 -7.21
N GLU A 262 -8.59 -22.27 -6.21
CA GLU A 262 -9.74 -22.09 -5.34
C GLU A 262 -9.21 -21.99 -3.91
N GLY A 263 -9.82 -21.11 -3.12
CA GLY A 263 -9.50 -20.98 -1.71
C GLY A 263 -10.76 -20.59 -0.96
N THR A 264 -10.77 -20.88 0.34
CA THR A 264 -11.89 -20.58 1.22
C THR A 264 -11.54 -19.36 2.05
N ASN A 265 -12.30 -18.28 1.88
CA ASN A 265 -12.36 -17.24 2.90
C ASN A 265 -13.38 -17.68 3.97
N PRO A 266 -13.26 -17.16 5.21
CA PRO A 266 -14.20 -17.50 6.28
C PRO A 266 -15.66 -17.11 6.00
N ASP A 267 -15.93 -16.36 4.91
CA ASP A 267 -17.25 -16.07 4.34
C ASP A 267 -17.27 -16.25 2.81
#